data_AF-A0A1F8DPF4-F1
#
_entry.id   AF-A0A1F8DPF4-F1
#
_cell.length_a   1.000
_cell.length_b   1.000
_cell.length_c   1.000
_cell.angle_alpha   90.00
_cell.angle_beta   90.00
_cell.angle_gamma   90.00
#
_symmetry.space_group_name_H-M   'P 1'
#
loop_
_entity.id
_entity.type
_entity.pdbx_description
1 polymer ?
#
loop_
_entity_poly.entity_id
_entity_poly.type
_entity_poly.pdbx_seq_one_letter_code
_entity_poly.pdbx_strand_id
1 'polypeptide(L)'
;MQLKALAKNLEQTHGIILNFDEAVVKYIAELGYDPVFGARPLRGVISEKIRSVLAEKILKVEISKGNSVKAVIDNGEIRYIL
;
A
#
# COMPACT_ATOMS: atom_id res chain seq x y z
N MET A 1 -3.86 -4.83 11.87
CA MET A 1 -2.82 -4.24 10.99
C MET A 1 -3.48 -3.28 10.00
N GLN A 2 -3.01 -2.05 9.88
CA GLN A 2 -3.63 -0.99 9.07
C GLN A 2 -3.72 -1.32 7.56
N LEU A 3 -2.76 -2.10 7.03
CA LEU A 3 -2.75 -2.55 5.63
C LEU A 3 -4.00 -3.39 5.27
N LYS A 4 -4.43 -4.29 6.17
CA LYS A 4 -5.64 -5.09 5.96
C LYS A 4 -6.90 -4.23 5.93
N ALA A 5 -6.96 -3.18 6.76
CA ALA A 5 -8.09 -2.26 6.78
C ALA A 5 -8.18 -1.44 5.47
N LEU A 6 -7.02 -1.03 4.93
CA LEU A 6 -6.96 -0.34 3.64
C LEU A 6 -7.42 -1.23 2.48
N ALA A 7 -6.89 -2.46 2.39
CA ALA A 7 -7.27 -3.42 1.36
C ALA A 7 -8.79 -3.70 1.40
N LYS A 8 -9.35 -3.90 2.60
CA LYS A 8 -10.78 -4.11 2.78
C LYS A 8 -11.61 -2.89 2.36
N ASN A 9 -11.17 -1.68 2.67
CA ASN A 9 -11.88 -0.47 2.27
C ASN A 9 -11.87 -0.28 0.75
N LEU A 10 -10.74 -0.54 0.09
CA LEU A 10 -10.64 -0.48 -1.38
C LEU A 10 -11.53 -1.54 -2.05
N GLU A 11 -11.58 -2.75 -1.50
CA GLU A 11 -12.47 -3.81 -2.00
C GLU A 11 -13.95 -3.41 -1.84
N GLN A 12 -14.34 -2.88 -0.68
CA GLN A 12 -15.73 -2.50 -0.42
C GLN A 12 -16.19 -1.25 -1.19
N THR A 13 -15.33 -0.23 -1.33
CA THR A 13 -15.71 1.05 -1.93
C THR A 13 -15.48 1.07 -3.43
N HIS A 14 -14.39 0.47 -3.92
CA HIS A 14 -13.99 0.53 -5.31
C HIS A 14 -14.00 -0.83 -6.02
N GLY A 15 -14.22 -1.93 -5.29
CA GLY A 15 -14.13 -3.29 -5.85
C GLY A 15 -12.73 -3.66 -6.32
N ILE A 16 -11.69 -3.06 -5.72
CA ILE A 16 -10.29 -3.30 -6.06
C ILE A 16 -9.71 -4.25 -5.01
N ILE A 17 -9.10 -5.35 -5.46
CA ILE A 17 -8.40 -6.27 -4.58
C ILE A 17 -6.96 -5.77 -4.46
N LEU A 18 -6.50 -5.51 -3.23
CA LEU A 18 -5.14 -5.06 -2.98
C LEU A 18 -4.37 -6.10 -2.15
N ASN A 19 -3.36 -6.68 -2.78
CA ASN A 19 -2.47 -7.65 -2.17
C ASN A 19 -1.09 -7.04 -1.94
N PHE A 20 -0.43 -7.45 -0.87
CA PHE A 20 0.92 -7.01 -0.53
C PHE A 20 1.84 -8.21 -0.50
N ASP A 21 2.98 -8.10 -1.16
CA ASP A 21 4.05 -9.07 -1.01
C ASP A 21 4.71 -8.95 0.39
N GLU A 22 5.27 -10.04 0.90
CA GLU A 22 5.90 -10.04 2.23
C GLU A 22 7.06 -9.04 2.29
N ALA A 23 7.81 -8.90 1.17
CA ALA A 23 8.87 -7.92 1.05
C ALA A 23 8.38 -6.49 1.25
N VAL A 24 7.18 -6.16 0.76
CA VAL A 24 6.58 -4.82 0.94
C VAL A 24 6.20 -4.60 2.40
N VAL A 25 5.64 -5.61 3.06
CA VAL A 25 5.27 -5.51 4.47
C VAL A 25 6.52 -5.29 5.34
N LYS A 26 7.61 -6.02 5.07
CA LYS A 26 8.90 -5.84 5.75
C LYS A 26 9.49 -4.46 5.48
N TYR A 27 9.53 -4.03 4.22
CA TYR A 27 10.07 -2.72 3.83
C TYR A 27 9.32 -1.56 4.50
N ILE A 28 7.99 -1.61 4.54
CA ILE A 28 7.19 -0.61 5.25
C ILE A 28 7.43 -0.66 6.76
N ALA A 29 7.59 -1.87 7.33
CA ALA A 29 7.91 -2.02 8.74
C ALA A 29 9.28 -1.43 9.08
N GLU A 30 10.30 -1.64 8.25
CA GLU A 30 11.63 -1.05 8.42
C GLU A 30 11.61 0.47 8.28
N LEU A 31 10.95 1.01 7.25
CA LEU A 31 10.81 2.46 7.05
C LEU A 31 9.98 3.14 8.15
N GLY A 32 8.97 2.44 8.67
CA GLY A 32 8.06 2.94 9.69
C GLY A 32 8.53 2.70 11.12
N TYR A 33 9.65 2.01 11.30
CA TYR A 33 10.27 1.72 12.59
C TYR A 33 11.36 2.76 12.87
N ASP A 34 11.01 3.74 13.69
CA ASP A 34 11.98 4.68 14.22
C ASP A 34 12.22 4.34 15.71
N PRO A 35 13.46 4.03 16.13
CA PRO A 35 13.75 3.63 17.50
C PRO A 35 13.48 4.76 18.51
N VAL A 36 13.43 6.02 18.07
CA VAL A 36 13.16 7.20 18.92
C VAL A 36 11.65 7.46 19.03
N PHE A 37 10.88 7.21 17.96
CA PHE A 37 9.44 7.53 17.89
C PHE A 37 8.49 6.31 17.91
N GLY A 38 9.01 5.08 17.96
CA GLY A 38 8.24 3.84 17.87
C GLY A 38 7.56 3.67 16.51
N ALA A 39 6.47 2.89 16.43
CA ALA A 39 5.74 2.63 15.17
C ALA A 39 4.84 3.80 14.69
N ARG A 40 4.96 5.01 15.27
CA ARG A 40 4.20 6.21 14.82
C ARG A 40 4.48 6.61 13.36
N PRO A 41 5.74 6.57 12.85
CA PRO A 41 6.05 6.90 11.45
C PRO A 41 5.40 5.93 10.46
N LEU A 42 5.15 4.68 10.87
CA LEU A 42 4.53 3.64 10.05
C LEU A 42 3.22 4.08 9.40
N ARG A 43 2.39 4.84 10.12
CA ARG A 43 1.10 5.32 9.59
C ARG A 43 1.31 6.38 8.49
N GLY A 44 2.32 7.23 8.63
CA GLY A 44 2.69 8.23 7.62
C GLY A 44 3.22 7.55 6.36
N VAL A 45 4.15 6.61 6.52
CA VAL A 45 4.73 5.84 5.41
C VAL A 45 3.65 5.09 4.63
N ILE A 46 2.71 4.41 5.30
CA ILE A 46 1.59 3.72 4.63
C ILE A 46 0.71 4.73 3.87
N SER A 47 0.43 5.89 4.47
CA SER A 47 -0.42 6.90 3.81
C SER A 47 0.25 7.46 2.55
N GLU A 48 1.52 7.88 2.64
CA GLU A 48 2.25 8.44 1.49
C GLU A 48 2.57 7.38 0.44
N LYS A 49 3.19 6.27 0.83
CA LYS A 49 3.73 5.29 -0.12
C LYS A 49 2.66 4.38 -0.70
N ILE A 50 1.57 4.12 0.04
CA ILE A 50 0.49 3.23 -0.43
C ILE A 50 -0.75 4.01 -0.83
N ARG A 51 -1.31 4.80 0.10
CA ARG A 51 -2.64 5.40 -0.12
C ARG A 51 -2.62 6.45 -1.22
N SER A 52 -1.63 7.36 -1.19
CA SER A 52 -1.52 8.43 -2.20
C SER A 52 -1.25 7.86 -3.60
N VAL A 53 -0.36 6.87 -3.73
CA VAL A 53 -0.04 6.25 -5.02
C VAL A 53 -1.25 5.52 -5.61
N LEU A 54 -1.98 4.74 -4.80
CA LEU A 54 -3.19 4.07 -5.26
C LEU A 54 -4.28 5.06 -5.66
N ALA A 55 -4.47 6.14 -4.89
CA ALA A 55 -5.43 7.17 -5.23
C ALA A 55 -5.10 7.84 -6.58
N GLU A 56 -3.82 8.16 -6.82
CA GLU A 56 -3.39 8.73 -8.10
C GLU A 56 -3.61 7.76 -9.27
N LYS A 57 -3.30 6.47 -9.10
CA LYS A 57 -3.51 5.45 -10.14
C LYS A 57 -4.99 5.21 -10.45
N ILE A 58 -5.85 5.26 -9.44
CA ILE A 58 -7.31 5.20 -9.62
C ILE A 58 -7.80 6.44 -10.38
N LEU A 59 -7.31 7.64 -10.04
CA LEU A 59 -7.66 8.87 -10.74
C LEU A 59 -7.18 8.87 -12.20
N LYS A 60 -6.03 8.25 -12.49
CA LYS A 60 -5.49 8.05 -13.84
C LYS A 60 -6.18 6.93 -14.63
N VAL A 61 -7.17 6.24 -14.04
CA VAL A 61 -7.87 5.08 -14.64
C VAL A 61 -6.91 3.90 -14.91
N GLU A 62 -5.72 3.90 -14.30
CA GLU A 62 -4.78 2.76 -14.37
C GLU A 62 -5.29 1.57 -13.54
N ILE A 63 -6.01 1.84 -12.46
CA ILE A 63 -6.62 0.81 -11.60
C ILE A 63 -8.12 1.04 -11.57
N SER A 64 -8.88 0.02 -11.97
CA SER A 64 -10.33 0.04 -12.06
C SER A 64 -10.97 -1.07 -11.22
N LYS A 65 -12.29 -0.94 -11.03
CA LYS A 65 -13.11 -1.94 -10.33
C LYS A 65 -12.90 -3.33 -10.93
N GLY A 66 -12.67 -4.32 -10.07
CA GLY A 66 -12.40 -5.71 -10.44
C GLY A 66 -10.93 -6.02 -10.69
N ASN A 67 -10.03 -5.03 -10.65
CA ASN A 67 -8.60 -5.30 -10.74
C ASN A 67 -8.04 -5.86 -9.44
N SER A 68 -7.06 -6.74 -9.58
CA SER A 68 -6.29 -7.32 -8.49
C SER A 68 -4.89 -6.74 -8.50
N VAL A 69 -4.68 -5.70 -7.71
CA VAL A 69 -3.40 -5.00 -7.62
C VAL A 69 -2.51 -5.72 -6.61
N LYS A 70 -1.30 -6.09 -7.01
CA LYS A 70 -0.27 -6.60 -6.11
C LYS A 70 0.83 -5.55 -5.94
N ALA A 71 1.10 -5.16 -4.70
CA ALA A 71 2.26 -4.37 -4.34
C ALA A 71 3.47 -5.28 -4.17
N VAL A 72 4.56 -4.97 -4.87
CA VAL A 72 5.85 -5.70 -4.85
C VAL A 72 7.00 -4.74 -4.61
N ILE A 73 8.13 -5.23 -4.10
CA ILE A 73 9.37 -4.46 -4.03
C ILE A 73 10.18 -4.73 -5.29
N ASP A 74 10.59 -3.67 -5.98
CA ASP A 74 11.48 -3.72 -7.12
C ASP A 74 12.55 -2.64 -6.95
N ASN A 75 13.82 -3.04 -6.93
CA ASN A 75 14.98 -2.14 -6.77
C ASN A 75 14.90 -1.17 -5.58
N GLY A 76 14.27 -1.58 -4.48
CA GLY A 76 14.13 -0.75 -3.27
C GLY A 76 12.96 0.24 -3.33
N GLU A 77 12.08 0.14 -4.33
CA GLU A 77 10.86 0.93 -4.45
C GLU A 77 9.62 0.02 -4.48
N ILE A 78 8.47 0.56 -4.05
CA ILE A 78 7.20 -0.16 -4.10
C ILE A 78 6.60 0.00 -5.49
N ARG A 79 6.45 -1.10 -6.22
CA ARG A 79 5.74 -1.15 -7.50
C ARG A 79 4.39 -1.83 -7.37
N TYR A 80 3.45 -1.42 -8.21
CA TYR A 80 2.09 -1.97 -8.27
C TYR A 80 1.91 -2.66 -9.61
N ILE A 81 1.60 -3.95 -9.56
CA ILE A 81 1.28 -4.77 -10.73
C ILE A 81 -0.21 -5.14 -10.69
N LEU A 82 -0.82 -5.26 -11.87
CA LEU A 82 -2.23 -5.64 -12.06
C LEU A 82 -2.36 -7.14 -12.40
#